data_AF-A0A8B6GKX3-F1
#
_entry.id   AF-A0A8B6GKX3-F1
#
_cell.length_a   1.000
_cell.length_b   1.000
_cell.length_c   1.000
_cell.angle_alpha   90.00
_cell.angle_beta   90.00
_cell.angle_gamma   90.00
#
_symmetry.space_group_name_H-M   'P 1'
#
loop_
_entity.id
_entity.type
_entity.pdbx_description
1 polymer ?
#
loop_
_entity_poly.entity_id
_entity_poly.type
_entity_poly.pdbx_seq_one_letter_code
_entity_poly.pdbx_strand_id
1 'polypeptide(L)'
;MPRKLPFRVIHASGQDESYRASELNYHSPLTKGWQASRYCLYPQDIVLQLDQRCRLRKIQILSHQYLIATKIEFFVGDVPEDMSPNLENARYTRLGYVSLSDNEKTGFKARELKSVHVDAVGLYLKLNIHKNHINKYNIYNQ
;
A
#
# COMPACT_ATOMS: atom_id res chain seq x y z
N MET A 1 -3.37 -23.51 5.98
CA MET A 1 -2.42 -22.45 6.41
C MET A 1 -2.56 -21.24 5.50
N PRO A 2 -2.52 -20.00 6.01
CA PRO A 2 -2.49 -18.81 5.16
C PRO A 2 -1.18 -18.80 4.34
N ARG A 3 -1.29 -18.70 3.02
CA ARG A 3 -0.15 -18.62 2.09
C ARG A 3 0.06 -17.16 1.70
N LYS A 4 1.31 -16.69 1.75
CA LYS A 4 1.68 -15.38 1.22
C LYS A 4 1.47 -15.39 -0.30
N LEU A 5 0.72 -14.40 -0.79
CA LEU A 5 0.48 -14.23 -2.21
C LEU A 5 1.65 -13.46 -2.82
N PRO A 6 2.27 -13.98 -3.89
CA PRO A 6 3.27 -13.23 -4.64
C PRO A 6 2.59 -12.10 -5.41
N PHE A 7 3.28 -10.97 -5.49
CA PHE A 7 2.81 -9.78 -6.19
C PHE A 7 4.00 -8.95 -6.69
N ARG A 8 3.71 -8.04 -7.62
CA ARG A 8 4.61 -6.99 -8.06
C ARG A 8 3.92 -5.63 -8.02
N VAL A 9 4.63 -4.59 -7.62
CA VAL A 9 4.21 -3.21 -7.83
C VAL A 9 4.32 -2.90 -9.31
N ILE A 10 3.20 -2.45 -9.89
CA ILE A 10 3.12 -2.06 -11.31
C ILE A 10 2.80 -0.58 -11.51
N HIS A 11 2.38 0.12 -10.44
CA HIS A 11 2.12 1.55 -10.47
C HIS A 11 2.35 2.16 -9.09
N ALA A 12 2.86 3.39 -9.09
CA ALA A 12 2.83 4.30 -7.96
C ALA A 12 2.67 5.73 -8.48
N SER A 13 1.78 6.52 -7.89
CA SER A 13 1.53 7.91 -8.28
C SER A 13 2.70 8.86 -7.99
N GLY A 14 3.59 8.47 -7.08
CA GLY A 14 4.76 9.23 -6.67
C GLY A 14 5.71 8.38 -5.83
N GLN A 15 6.99 8.76 -5.82
CA GLN A 15 8.01 8.10 -5.02
C GLN A 15 9.22 9.00 -4.78
N ASP A 16 9.91 8.80 -3.66
CA ASP A 16 11.26 9.32 -3.44
C ASP A 16 12.28 8.48 -4.22
N GLU A 17 13.32 9.12 -4.75
CA GLU A 17 14.36 8.46 -5.55
C GLU A 17 15.09 7.36 -4.77
N SER A 18 15.27 7.56 -3.46
CA SER A 18 15.92 6.59 -2.58
C SER A 18 15.00 5.50 -2.04
N TYR A 19 13.67 5.67 -2.18
CA TYR A 19 12.63 4.81 -1.61
C TYR A 19 11.55 4.51 -2.64
N ARG A 20 11.98 3.85 -3.73
CA ARG A 20 11.13 3.53 -4.89
C ARG A 20 10.10 2.47 -4.56
N ALA A 21 8.97 2.49 -5.25
CA ALA A 21 7.88 1.55 -5.01
C ALA A 21 8.28 0.09 -5.29
N SER A 22 9.25 -0.13 -6.20
CA SER A 22 9.81 -1.45 -6.48
C SER A 22 10.44 -2.15 -5.26
N GLU A 23 10.84 -1.40 -4.22
CA GLU A 23 11.34 -1.96 -2.96
C GLU A 23 10.28 -2.85 -2.28
N LEU A 24 8.98 -2.58 -2.47
CA LEU A 24 7.89 -3.37 -1.89
C LEU A 24 7.80 -4.79 -2.47
N ASN A 25 8.46 -5.07 -3.60
CA ASN A 25 8.52 -6.40 -4.19
C ASN A 25 9.37 -7.36 -3.34
N TYR A 26 10.33 -6.83 -2.58
CA TYR A 26 11.30 -7.61 -1.81
C TYR A 26 10.99 -7.51 -0.32
N HIS A 27 10.89 -8.65 0.36
CA HIS A 27 10.57 -8.67 1.79
C HIS A 27 11.75 -9.21 2.58
N SER A 28 12.55 -8.30 3.12
CA SER A 28 13.69 -8.61 3.98
C SER A 28 13.80 -7.56 5.08
N PRO A 29 14.53 -7.84 6.18
CA PRO A 29 14.86 -6.82 7.17
C PRO A 29 15.62 -5.62 6.62
N LEU A 30 16.27 -5.76 5.45
CA LEU A 30 17.09 -4.74 4.81
C LEU A 30 16.31 -3.92 3.76
N THR A 31 15.07 -4.29 3.45
CA THR A 31 14.24 -3.57 2.47
C THR A 31 13.97 -2.15 2.98
N LYS A 32 14.22 -1.14 2.13
CA LYS A 32 14.00 0.26 2.48
C LYS A 32 12.51 0.63 2.53
N GLY A 33 11.73 0.00 1.66
CA GLY A 33 10.32 0.27 1.46
C GLY A 33 10.09 1.45 0.52
N TRP A 34 8.84 1.88 0.46
CA TRP A 34 8.40 3.01 -0.38
C TRP A 34 8.15 4.25 0.48
N GLN A 35 8.47 5.41 -0.07
CA GLN A 35 8.04 6.72 0.43
C GLN A 35 7.53 7.55 -0.74
N ALA A 36 6.49 8.35 -0.53
CA ALA A 36 6.06 9.29 -1.54
C ALA A 36 7.13 10.38 -1.77
N SER A 37 7.03 11.10 -2.90
CA SER A 37 7.88 12.26 -3.15
C SER A 37 7.68 13.34 -2.09
N ARG A 38 8.71 14.13 -1.80
CA ARG A 38 8.59 15.28 -0.87
C ARG A 38 7.48 16.21 -1.30
N TYR A 39 6.66 16.65 -0.34
CA TYR A 39 5.52 17.54 -0.57
C TYR A 39 4.52 17.01 -1.61
N CYS A 40 4.33 15.68 -1.66
CA CYS A 40 3.39 15.08 -2.59
C CYS A 40 1.95 15.58 -2.36
N LEU A 41 1.16 15.55 -3.42
CA LEU A 41 -0.28 15.79 -3.33
C LEU A 41 -0.97 14.50 -2.91
N TYR A 42 -1.82 14.57 -1.90
CA TYR A 42 -2.59 13.41 -1.44
C TYR A 42 -3.99 13.37 -2.08
N PRO A 43 -4.58 12.16 -2.25
CA PRO A 43 -3.99 10.86 -1.93
C PRO A 43 -2.93 10.43 -2.95
N GLN A 44 -1.98 9.63 -2.48
CA GLN A 44 -1.08 8.85 -3.34
C GLN A 44 -1.68 7.46 -3.57
N ASP A 45 -1.40 6.83 -4.70
CA ASP A 45 -1.85 5.48 -4.96
C ASP A 45 -0.75 4.53 -5.45
N ILE A 46 -0.89 3.26 -5.07
CA ILE A 46 -0.01 2.16 -5.45
C ILE A 46 -0.88 1.02 -5.94
N VAL A 47 -0.51 0.42 -7.08
CA VAL A 47 -1.18 -0.78 -7.58
C VAL A 47 -0.22 -1.96 -7.58
N LEU A 48 -0.65 -3.03 -6.91
CA LEU A 48 -0.02 -4.33 -6.90
C LEU A 48 -0.75 -5.24 -7.88
N GLN A 49 -0.01 -5.98 -8.68
CA GLN A 49 -0.52 -7.10 -9.47
C GLN A 49 -0.09 -8.41 -8.82
N LEU A 50 -1.07 -9.27 -8.58
CA LEU A 50 -0.85 -10.64 -8.12
C LEU A 50 -0.38 -11.50 -9.29
N ASP A 51 0.41 -12.55 -9.04
CA ASP A 51 0.88 -13.44 -10.13
C ASP A 51 -0.28 -14.15 -10.85
N GLN A 52 -1.39 -14.35 -10.13
CA GLN A 52 -2.61 -14.95 -10.64
C GLN A 52 -3.82 -14.36 -9.92
N ARG A 53 -4.97 -14.41 -10.60
CA ARG A 53 -6.26 -14.11 -9.99
C ARG A 53 -6.49 -15.02 -8.79
N CYS A 54 -6.66 -14.45 -7.61
CA CYS A 54 -6.83 -15.23 -6.39
C CYS A 54 -7.70 -14.52 -5.35
N ARG A 55 -8.08 -15.27 -4.31
CA ARG A 55 -8.92 -14.78 -3.21
C ARG A 55 -8.04 -14.16 -2.11
N LEU A 56 -8.11 -12.84 -2.00
CA LEU A 56 -7.51 -12.05 -0.93
C LEU A 56 -8.27 -12.29 0.38
N ARG A 57 -7.56 -12.73 1.42
CA ARG A 57 -8.13 -12.98 2.76
C ARG A 57 -7.62 -12.03 3.83
N LYS A 58 -6.40 -11.57 3.67
CA LYS A 58 -5.72 -10.72 4.65
C LYS A 58 -4.71 -9.83 3.95
N ILE A 59 -4.73 -8.55 4.30
CA ILE A 59 -3.74 -7.55 3.87
C ILE A 59 -2.95 -7.15 5.11
N GLN A 60 -1.63 -7.15 5.02
CA GLN A 60 -0.76 -6.68 6.09
C GLN A 60 0.08 -5.52 5.59
N ILE A 61 0.04 -4.40 6.30
CA ILE A 61 0.81 -3.18 6.00
C ILE A 61 1.73 -2.91 7.16
N LEU A 62 3.01 -2.73 6.88
CA LEU A 62 3.99 -2.22 7.84
C LEU A 62 4.26 -0.75 7.54
N SER A 63 3.81 0.15 8.41
CA SER A 63 4.07 1.59 8.30
C SER A 63 5.32 1.97 9.07
N HIS A 64 6.09 2.91 8.51
CA HIS A 64 7.27 3.46 9.16
C HIS A 64 6.88 4.22 10.44
N GLN A 65 7.75 4.27 11.44
CA GLN A 65 7.40 4.78 12.77
C GLN A 65 7.01 6.28 12.84
N TYR A 66 7.32 7.07 11.82
CA TYR A 66 6.91 8.49 11.72
C TYR A 66 6.41 8.93 10.33
N LEU A 67 6.42 8.04 9.33
CA LEU A 67 5.84 8.28 8.01
C LEU A 67 4.52 7.51 7.91
N ILE A 68 3.55 7.92 8.74
CA ILE A 68 2.32 7.16 8.95
C ILE A 68 1.14 7.88 8.32
N ALA A 69 0.55 7.24 7.32
CA ALA A 69 -0.68 7.70 6.69
C ALA A 69 -1.84 7.72 7.70
N THR A 70 -2.65 8.77 7.67
CA THR A 70 -3.87 8.87 8.51
C THR A 70 -4.92 7.81 8.13
N LYS A 71 -4.96 7.45 6.86
CA LYS A 71 -5.94 6.51 6.27
C LYS A 71 -5.36 5.83 5.04
N ILE A 72 -5.64 4.54 4.90
CA ILE A 72 -5.38 3.77 3.67
C ILE A 72 -6.67 3.12 3.23
N GLU A 73 -7.08 3.36 1.99
CA GLU A 73 -8.22 2.70 1.36
C GLU A 73 -7.75 1.57 0.44
N PHE A 74 -8.55 0.51 0.37
CA PHE A 74 -8.22 -0.70 -0.36
C PHE A 74 -9.24 -0.95 -1.46
N PHE A 75 -8.75 -1.35 -2.62
CA PHE A 75 -9.57 -1.72 -3.76
C PHE A 75 -9.04 -3.02 -4.36
N VAL A 76 -9.92 -3.96 -4.65
CA VAL A 76 -9.59 -5.12 -5.48
C VAL A 76 -9.88 -4.77 -6.93
N GLY A 77 -8.96 -5.06 -7.83
CA GLY A 77 -9.16 -4.90 -9.26
C GLY A 77 -9.18 -6.24 -9.97
N ASP A 78 -10.03 -6.37 -10.98
CA ASP A 78 -10.03 -7.50 -11.89
C ASP A 78 -10.27 -7.03 -13.32
N VAL A 79 -9.95 -7.86 -14.29
CA VAL A 79 -10.10 -7.56 -15.72
C VAL A 79 -11.16 -8.49 -16.30
N PRO A 80 -12.09 -7.99 -17.14
CA PRO A 80 -13.04 -8.85 -17.86
C PRO A 80 -12.33 -9.95 -18.65
N GLU A 81 -12.96 -11.13 -18.77
CA GLU A 81 -12.34 -12.32 -19.39
C GLU A 81 -11.94 -12.13 -20.86
N ASP A 82 -12.57 -11.18 -21.54
CA ASP A 82 -12.35 -10.81 -22.95
C ASP A 82 -11.26 -9.74 -23.14
N MET A 83 -10.64 -9.25 -22.06
CA MET A 83 -9.66 -8.16 -22.11
C MET A 83 -8.27 -8.60 -21.64
N SER A 84 -7.24 -7.92 -22.16
CA SER A 84 -5.86 -8.18 -21.72
C SER A 84 -5.63 -7.64 -20.31
N PRO A 85 -4.86 -8.36 -19.46
CA PRO A 85 -4.65 -8.01 -18.06
C PRO A 85 -3.66 -6.84 -17.89
N ASN A 86 -4.15 -5.63 -18.14
CA ASN A 86 -3.43 -4.37 -17.93
C ASN A 86 -4.22 -3.43 -17.00
N LEU A 87 -3.56 -2.35 -16.55
CA LEU A 87 -4.15 -1.40 -15.59
C LEU A 87 -5.34 -0.62 -16.15
N GLU A 88 -5.34 -0.33 -17.45
CA GLU A 88 -6.38 0.47 -18.11
C GLU A 88 -7.70 -0.30 -18.19
N ASN A 89 -7.62 -1.62 -18.33
CA ASN A 89 -8.78 -2.51 -18.38
C ASN A 89 -9.29 -2.94 -16.99
N ALA A 90 -8.51 -2.67 -15.93
CA ALA A 90 -8.84 -3.13 -14.59
C ALA A 90 -10.02 -2.35 -13.99
N ARG A 91 -11.05 -3.08 -13.55
CA ARG A 91 -12.21 -2.52 -12.84
C ARG A 91 -12.03 -2.73 -11.35
N TYR A 92 -12.06 -1.64 -10.59
CA TYR A 92 -11.78 -1.65 -9.15
C TYR A 92 -13.06 -1.59 -8.31
N THR A 93 -13.13 -2.47 -7.31
CA THR A 93 -14.17 -2.47 -6.27
C THR A 93 -13.55 -2.10 -4.93
N ARG A 94 -14.14 -1.13 -4.24
CA ARG A 94 -13.68 -0.67 -2.92
C ARG A 94 -13.96 -1.75 -1.85
N LEU A 95 -12.92 -2.15 -1.13
CA LEU A 95 -13.01 -3.11 -0.02
C LEU A 95 -13.25 -2.41 1.33
N GLY A 96 -12.86 -1.14 1.44
CA GLY A 96 -12.95 -0.36 2.67
C GLY A 96 -11.67 0.40 2.95
N TYR A 97 -11.47 0.77 4.21
CA TYR A 97 -10.30 1.54 4.65
C TYR A 97 -9.89 1.19 6.07
N VAL A 98 -8.67 1.57 6.43
CA VAL A 98 -8.20 1.58 7.81
C VAL A 98 -7.55 2.90 8.15
N SER A 99 -7.68 3.30 9.41
CA SER A 99 -6.89 4.36 10.02
C SER A 99 -5.69 3.75 10.77
N LEU A 100 -4.56 4.44 10.72
CA LEU A 100 -3.35 4.10 11.45
C LEU A 100 -3.16 5.06 12.62
N SER A 101 -2.37 4.65 13.60
CA SER A 101 -2.06 5.44 14.79
C SER A 101 -1.08 6.57 14.45
N ASP A 102 -1.18 7.73 15.10
CA ASP A 102 -0.16 8.79 14.99
C ASP A 102 1.20 8.35 15.55
N ASN A 103 1.20 7.30 16.38
CA ASN A 103 2.37 6.72 17.04
C ASN A 103 3.07 7.64 18.05
N GLU A 104 2.38 8.67 18.56
CA GLU A 104 2.90 9.56 19.60
C GLU A 104 3.22 8.82 20.90
N LYS A 105 2.39 7.83 21.26
CA LYS A 105 2.57 7.03 22.49
C LYS A 105 3.88 6.26 22.55
N THR A 106 4.51 5.97 21.40
CA THR A 106 5.82 5.30 21.33
C THR A 106 6.97 6.29 21.11
N GLY A 107 6.67 7.59 21.09
CA GLY A 107 7.61 8.64 20.70
C GLY A 107 8.07 8.48 19.25
N PHE A 108 7.22 7.95 18.37
CA PHE A 108 7.53 7.68 16.96
C PHE A 108 8.70 6.72 16.73
N LYS A 109 8.85 5.71 17.61
CA LYS A 109 9.97 4.75 17.56
C LYS A 109 9.56 3.35 17.09
N ALA A 110 8.29 3.00 17.21
CA ALA A 110 7.79 1.67 16.84
C ALA A 110 7.15 1.69 15.45
N ARG A 111 7.48 0.73 14.58
CA ARG A 111 6.75 0.54 13.32
C ARG A 111 5.35 -0.04 13.62
N GLU A 112 4.34 0.36 12.85
CA GLU A 112 2.98 -0.17 12.99
C GLU A 112 2.72 -1.26 11.97
N LEU A 113 2.44 -2.50 12.42
CA LEU A 113 1.93 -3.57 11.56
C LEU A 113 0.41 -3.62 11.64
N LYS A 114 -0.29 -3.14 10.60
CA LYS A 114 -1.73 -3.24 10.47
C LYS A 114 -2.11 -4.52 9.73
N SER A 115 -3.08 -5.27 10.27
CA SER A 115 -3.67 -6.44 9.62
C SER A 115 -5.15 -6.18 9.32
N VAL A 116 -5.55 -6.33 8.06
CA VAL A 116 -6.91 -6.13 7.58
C VAL A 116 -7.43 -7.45 7.03
N HIS A 117 -8.57 -7.91 7.53
CA HIS A 117 -9.25 -9.07 6.97
C HIS A 117 -10.15 -8.59 5.84
N VAL A 118 -10.05 -9.26 4.70
CA VAL A 118 -10.84 -8.97 3.51
C VAL A 118 -11.36 -10.28 2.94
N ASP A 119 -12.39 -10.23 2.10
CA ASP A 119 -12.83 -11.40 1.37
C ASP A 119 -13.22 -11.00 -0.05
N ALA A 120 -12.22 -11.01 -0.93
CA ALA A 120 -12.36 -10.51 -2.29
C ALA A 120 -11.53 -11.32 -3.28
N VAL A 121 -11.96 -11.38 -4.54
CA VAL A 121 -11.23 -12.06 -5.62
C VAL A 121 -10.83 -11.02 -6.65
N GLY A 122 -9.58 -11.10 -7.13
CA GLY A 122 -9.11 -10.26 -8.22
C GLY A 122 -7.66 -10.53 -8.58
N LEU A 123 -7.17 -9.77 -9.55
CA LEU A 123 -5.78 -9.80 -10.04
C LEU A 123 -4.96 -8.61 -9.50
N TYR A 124 -5.61 -7.52 -9.12
CA TYR A 124 -4.96 -6.30 -8.65
C TYR A 124 -5.40 -5.93 -7.24
N LEU A 125 -4.50 -5.32 -6.49
CA LEU A 125 -4.80 -4.62 -5.24
C LEU A 125 -4.30 -3.18 -5.38
N LYS A 126 -5.23 -2.23 -5.34
CA LYS A 126 -4.92 -0.80 -5.31
C LYS A 126 -5.05 -0.27 -3.89
N LEU A 127 -4.06 0.50 -3.46
CA LEU A 127 -4.02 1.22 -2.20
C LEU A 127 -4.13 2.72 -2.49
N ASN A 128 -5.07 3.41 -1.87
CA ASN A 128 -5.07 4.87 -1.81
C ASN A 128 -4.60 5.30 -0.42
N ILE A 129 -3.44 5.93 -0.37
CA ILE A 129 -2.72 6.33 0.84
C ILE A 129 -2.96 7.83 1.02
N HIS A 130 -3.63 8.20 2.12
CA HIS A 130 -3.94 9.59 2.45
C HIS A 130 -2.79 10.24 3.21
N LYS A 131 -2.89 11.56 3.41
CA LYS A 131 -1.90 12.38 4.12
C LYS A 131 -1.42 11.76 5.43
N ASN A 132 -0.20 12.07 5.82
CA ASN A 132 0.36 11.55 7.06
C ASN A 132 -0.12 12.31 8.29
N HIS A 133 0.01 11.64 9.45
CA HIS A 133 -0.09 12.29 10.75
C HIS A 133 1.05 13.31 10.89
N ILE A 134 0.71 14.52 11.31
CA ILE A 134 1.67 15.61 11.49
C ILE A 134 2.61 15.24 12.64
N ASN A 135 3.91 15.32 12.40
CA ASN A 135 4.91 15.15 13.44
C ASN A 135 6.23 15.83 13.05
N LYS A 136 7.12 16.00 14.04
CA LYS A 136 8.40 16.72 13.87
C LYS A 136 9.44 16.00 13.01
N TYR A 137 9.23 14.73 12.67
CA TYR A 137 10.18 13.93 11.88
C TYR A 137 9.80 13.86 10.39
N ASN A 138 8.52 13.98 10.05
CA ASN A 138 8.04 14.00 8.67
C ASN A 138 7.80 15.44 8.15
N ILE A 139 8.86 16.23 8.07
CA ILE A 139 8.79 17.65 7.67
C ILE A 139 8.24 17.80 6.24
N TYR A 140 8.49 16.81 5.38
CA TYR A 140 8.12 16.83 3.97
C TYR A 140 6.74 16.22 3.67
N ASN A 141 6.05 15.69 4.69
CA ASN A 141 4.76 15.00 4.55
C ASN A 141 4.80 13.95 3.41
N GLN A 142 5.77 13.02 3.50
CA GLN A 142 5.99 11.90 2.57
C GLN A 142 5.29 10.63 3.03
#